data_AF-A0A1V5L6G0-F1
#
_entry.id   AF-A0A1V5L6G0-F1
#
_cell.length_a   1.000
_cell.length_b   1.000
_cell.length_c   1.000
_cell.angle_alpha   90.00
_cell.angle_beta   90.00
_cell.angle_gamma   90.00
#
_symmetry.space_group_name_H-M   'P 1'
#
loop_
_entity.id
_entity.type
_entity.pdbx_description
1 polymer ?
#
loop_
_entity_poly.entity_id
_entity_poly.type
_entity_poly.pdbx_seq_one_letter_code
_entity_poly.pdbx_strand_id
1 'polypeptide(L)'
;MTGQLGPWPLRLSRDRVSDEQAPVTLLQPDHPLLTRPFRITPADFSDWVQERGLNFPDQWDERYQTLIASHDPGEKDKSSGMLYTRCGKGIYIHSSYAWFRQLPAGVPGAWRLFINMIQAGAAP
;
A
#
# COMPACT_ATOMS: atom_id res chain seq x y z
N MET A 1 1.49 -12.74 20.15
CA MET A 1 2.57 -11.74 20.09
C MET A 1 1.94 -10.39 19.77
N THR A 2 1.67 -9.56 20.77
CA THR A 2 1.30 -8.15 20.56
C THR A 2 2.56 -7.33 20.45
N GLY A 3 3.32 -7.59 19.38
CA GLY A 3 4.47 -6.77 19.00
C GLY A 3 3.94 -5.53 18.30
N GLN A 4 4.36 -4.36 18.75
CA GLN A 4 4.11 -3.12 18.04
C GLN A 4 4.66 -3.23 16.61
N LEU A 5 3.76 -3.16 15.62
CA LEU A 5 4.07 -3.45 14.20
C LEU A 5 4.86 -2.33 13.51
N GLY A 6 4.71 -1.10 14.00
CA GLY A 6 5.35 0.09 13.44
C GLY A 6 5.66 1.14 14.50
N PRO A 7 6.24 2.30 14.11
CA PRO A 7 6.65 3.33 15.06
C PRO A 7 5.49 3.89 15.88
N TRP A 8 4.27 3.90 15.31
CA TRP A 8 3.04 4.36 15.97
C TRP A 8 1.97 3.25 16.00
N PRO A 9 0.96 3.34 16.89
CA PRO A 9 -0.10 2.34 16.98
C PRO A 9 -0.75 2.02 15.63
N LEU A 10 -0.83 0.73 15.31
CA LEU A 10 -1.43 0.18 14.10
C LEU A 10 -2.00 -1.20 14.42
N ARG A 11 -3.26 -1.43 14.05
CA ARG A 11 -3.96 -2.69 14.26
C ARG A 11 -4.34 -3.30 12.93
N LEU A 12 -3.81 -4.49 12.65
CA LEU A 12 -4.25 -5.29 11.50
C LEU A 12 -5.64 -5.85 11.79
N SER A 13 -6.50 -5.83 10.78
CA SER A 13 -7.73 -6.60 10.79
C SER A 13 -7.57 -7.86 9.93
N ARG A 14 -8.69 -8.56 9.68
CA ARG A 14 -8.75 -9.64 8.69
C ARG A 14 -9.35 -9.19 7.36
N ASP A 15 -9.50 -7.89 7.18
CA ASP A 15 -10.08 -7.31 5.99
C ASP A 15 -9.18 -7.55 4.78
N ARG A 16 -9.82 -7.81 3.64
CA ARG A 16 -9.16 -8.15 2.38
C ARG A 16 -9.76 -7.31 1.26
N VAL A 17 -9.06 -7.28 0.14
CA VAL A 17 -9.63 -6.93 -1.15
C VAL A 17 -9.29 -8.10 -2.05
N SER A 18 -10.28 -8.98 -2.21
CA SER A 18 -10.16 -10.30 -2.81
C SER A 18 -10.34 -10.25 -4.32
N ASP A 19 -11.08 -9.26 -4.83
CA ASP A 19 -11.23 -9.04 -6.26
C ASP A 19 -9.94 -8.43 -6.83
N GLU A 20 -9.25 -9.18 -7.69
CA GLU A 20 -8.03 -8.74 -8.37
C GLU A 20 -8.27 -7.53 -9.30
N GLN A 21 -9.52 -7.32 -9.74
CA GLN A 21 -9.94 -6.20 -10.59
C GLN A 21 -10.48 -5.02 -9.79
N ALA A 22 -10.54 -5.12 -8.45
CA ALA A 22 -11.00 -4.04 -7.59
C ALA A 22 -10.30 -2.72 -7.93
N PRO A 23 -11.04 -1.62 -8.12
CA PRO A 23 -10.48 -0.31 -8.39
C PRO A 23 -9.51 0.12 -7.30
N VAL A 24 -8.47 0.84 -7.71
CA VAL A 24 -7.46 1.40 -6.81
C VAL A 24 -7.47 2.92 -6.91
N THR A 25 -7.64 3.56 -5.76
CA THR A 25 -7.67 5.03 -5.63
C THR A 25 -6.36 5.51 -5.00
N LEU A 26 -5.66 6.41 -5.70
CA LEU A 26 -4.50 7.10 -5.16
C LEU A 26 -4.99 8.31 -4.36
N LEU A 27 -4.91 8.23 -3.03
CA LEU A 27 -5.42 9.27 -2.13
C LEU A 27 -4.52 10.52 -2.12
N GLN A 28 -3.23 10.33 -2.39
CA GLN A 28 -2.23 11.40 -2.45
C GLN A 28 -1.35 11.23 -3.70
N PRO A 29 -1.89 11.47 -4.91
CA PRO A 29 -1.24 11.11 -6.17
C PRO A 29 0.11 11.83 -6.40
N ASP A 30 0.35 12.96 -5.73
CA ASP A 30 1.61 13.71 -5.82
C ASP A 30 2.63 13.32 -4.73
N HIS A 31 2.29 12.38 -3.85
CA HIS A 31 3.20 11.94 -2.79
C HIS A 31 4.50 11.35 -3.41
N PRO A 32 5.69 11.63 -2.85
CA PRO A 32 6.97 11.14 -3.41
C PRO A 32 7.02 9.63 -3.62
N LEU A 33 6.43 8.84 -2.70
CA LEU A 33 6.31 7.38 -2.81
C LEU A 33 5.53 6.92 -4.05
N LEU A 34 4.61 7.74 -4.55
CA LEU A 34 3.80 7.43 -5.74
C LEU A 34 4.34 8.10 -7.01
N THR A 35 5.39 8.91 -6.92
CA THR A 35 5.90 9.68 -8.05
C THR A 35 7.38 9.42 -8.38
N ARG A 36 8.14 8.76 -7.50
CA ARG A 36 9.58 8.54 -7.69
C ARG A 36 10.07 7.15 -7.24
N PRO A 37 10.97 6.51 -8.01
CA PRO A 37 11.45 6.91 -9.35
C PRO A 37 10.39 6.74 -10.46
N PHE A 38 9.31 6.01 -10.19
CA PHE A 38 8.22 5.82 -11.14
C PHE A 38 6.96 6.57 -10.71
N ARG A 39 6.27 7.19 -11.65
CA ARG A 39 4.91 7.70 -11.42
C ARG A 39 3.93 6.53 -11.45
N ILE A 40 3.21 6.36 -10.35
CA ILE A 40 2.20 5.34 -10.17
C ILE A 40 0.84 5.94 -10.52
N THR A 41 0.06 5.16 -11.24
CA THR A 41 -1.30 5.47 -11.69
C THR A 41 -2.21 4.28 -11.40
N PRO A 42 -3.54 4.43 -11.47
CA PRO A 42 -4.44 3.28 -11.39
C PRO A 42 -4.14 2.16 -12.40
N ALA A 43 -3.51 2.48 -13.54
CA ALA A 43 -3.12 1.48 -14.54
C ALA A 43 -1.95 0.57 -14.08
N ASP A 44 -1.15 0.99 -13.10
CA ASP A 44 -0.12 0.13 -12.51
C ASP A 44 -0.72 -0.99 -11.63
N PHE A 45 -2.04 -0.97 -11.46
CA PHE A 45 -2.84 -2.01 -10.82
C PHE A 45 -3.55 -2.93 -11.84
N SER A 46 -3.33 -2.75 -13.14
CA SER A 46 -3.79 -3.70 -14.16
C SER A 46 -3.01 -5.02 -14.09
N ASP A 47 -3.68 -6.12 -14.48
CA ASP A 47 -3.10 -7.47 -14.58
C ASP A 47 -2.56 -8.05 -13.26
N TRP A 48 -3.01 -7.51 -12.12
CA TRP A 48 -2.76 -8.16 -10.84
C TRP A 48 -3.53 -9.47 -10.77
N VAL A 49 -2.91 -10.47 -10.13
CA VAL A 49 -3.44 -11.82 -10.06
C VAL A 49 -3.99 -12.15 -8.69
N GLN A 50 -5.10 -12.89 -8.69
CA GLN A 50 -5.81 -13.49 -7.58
C GLN A 50 -6.48 -12.54 -6.57
N GLU A 51 -5.76 -11.54 -6.05
CA GLU A 51 -6.30 -10.57 -5.08
C GLU A 51 -5.46 -9.29 -5.01
N ARG A 52 -6.06 -8.19 -4.54
CA ARG A 52 -5.32 -6.95 -4.25
C ARG A 52 -4.50 -7.10 -2.98
N GLY A 53 -5.12 -7.50 -1.88
CA GLY A 53 -4.46 -7.40 -0.59
C GLY A 53 -5.19 -8.03 0.58
N LEU A 54 -4.46 -8.12 1.68
CA LEU A 54 -4.81 -8.87 2.88
C LEU A 54 -4.49 -8.07 4.13
N ASN A 55 -5.24 -8.34 5.20
CA ASN A 55 -4.99 -7.80 6.54
C ASN A 55 -4.85 -6.27 6.52
N PHE A 56 -5.78 -5.59 5.84
CA PHE A 56 -5.83 -4.14 5.85
C PHE A 56 -5.98 -3.64 7.29
N PRO A 57 -5.16 -2.68 7.76
CA PRO A 57 -5.39 -2.08 9.06
C PRO A 57 -6.78 -1.46 9.15
N ASP A 58 -7.47 -1.65 10.27
CA ASP A 58 -8.76 -1.01 10.54
C ASP A 58 -8.66 0.14 11.55
N GLN A 59 -7.52 0.23 12.24
CA GLN A 59 -7.17 1.33 13.15
C GLN A 59 -5.68 1.64 13.07
N TRP A 60 -5.35 2.92 13.00
CA TRP A 60 -3.98 3.41 12.99
C TRP A 60 -3.93 4.85 13.52
N ASP A 61 -2.75 5.26 13.96
CA ASP A 61 -2.46 6.60 14.45
C ASP A 61 -2.47 7.66 13.31
N GLU A 62 -2.90 8.88 13.61
CA GLU A 62 -3.00 9.99 12.64
C GLU A 62 -1.65 10.40 12.01
N ARG A 63 -0.53 10.02 12.62
CA ARG A 63 0.82 10.24 12.07
C ARG A 63 1.11 9.42 10.81
N TYR A 64 0.25 8.45 10.48
CA TYR A 64 0.31 7.74 9.21
C TYR A 64 -0.48 8.47 8.13
N GLN A 65 0.20 8.75 7.03
CA GLN A 65 -0.43 9.17 5.78
C GLN A 65 -1.00 7.96 5.05
N THR A 66 -2.26 8.04 4.64
CA THR A 66 -2.92 7.05 3.78
C THR A 66 -2.67 7.42 2.32
N LEU A 67 -2.08 6.49 1.56
CA LEU A 67 -1.64 6.77 0.19
C LEU A 67 -2.50 6.10 -0.86
N ILE A 68 -3.00 4.89 -0.59
CA ILE A 68 -3.77 4.10 -1.55
C ILE A 68 -4.96 3.43 -0.85
N ALA A 69 -6.13 3.51 -1.48
CA ALA A 69 -7.35 2.81 -1.08
C ALA A 69 -7.80 1.81 -2.14
N SER A 70 -8.52 0.77 -1.70
CA SER A 70 -9.25 -0.16 -2.56
C SER A 70 -10.34 -0.87 -1.76
N HIS A 71 -11.34 -1.43 -2.43
CA HIS A 71 -12.42 -2.18 -1.80
C HIS A 71 -12.99 -3.23 -2.77
N ASP A 72 -13.52 -4.32 -2.23
CA ASP A 72 -14.33 -5.25 -3.01
C ASP A 72 -15.71 -4.61 -3.31
N PRO A 73 -16.40 -5.02 -4.38
CA PRO A 73 -17.70 -4.45 -4.76
C PRO A 73 -18.72 -4.45 -3.60
N GLY A 74 -19.29 -3.28 -3.31
CA GLY A 74 -20.28 -3.11 -2.24
C GLY A 74 -19.71 -2.90 -0.83
N GLU A 75 -18.38 -2.93 -0.67
CA GLU A 75 -17.71 -2.64 0.60
C GLU A 75 -17.27 -1.19 0.73
N LYS A 76 -16.86 -0.78 1.94
CA LYS A 76 -16.25 0.52 2.19
C LYS A 76 -14.79 0.53 1.73
N ASP A 77 -14.33 1.71 1.29
CA ASP A 77 -12.93 1.95 0.96
C ASP A 77 -12.00 1.59 2.11
N LYS A 78 -11.02 0.72 1.82
CA LYS A 78 -9.92 0.41 2.73
C LYS A 78 -8.75 1.32 2.41
N SER A 79 -8.77 2.52 2.99
CA SER A 79 -7.74 3.57 2.82
C SER A 79 -6.39 3.24 3.43
N SER A 80 -6.29 2.11 4.14
CA SER A 80 -5.07 1.60 4.77
C SER A 80 -4.23 0.69 3.86
N GLY A 81 -4.55 0.60 2.56
CA GLY A 81 -3.81 -0.24 1.61
C GLY A 81 -2.32 0.05 1.57
N MET A 82 -1.96 1.33 1.75
CA MET A 82 -0.59 1.73 2.06
C MET A 82 -0.57 2.91 3.03
N LEU A 83 0.12 2.70 4.15
CA LEU A 83 0.35 3.70 5.19
C LEU A 83 1.82 4.10 5.21
N TYR A 84 2.08 5.40 5.29
CA TYR A 84 3.42 5.98 5.28
C TYR A 84 3.62 6.92 6.46
N THR A 85 4.79 6.86 7.10
CA THR A 85 5.18 7.88 8.09
C THR A 85 6.69 8.07 8.11
N ARG A 86 7.15 9.28 8.45
CA ARG A 86 8.56 9.53 8.77
C ARG A 86 8.77 9.35 10.27
N CYS A 87 9.82 8.62 10.64
CA CYS A 87 10.21 8.43 12.03
C CYS A 87 11.70 8.73 12.19
N GLY A 88 12.01 9.87 12.82
CA GLY A 88 13.38 10.35 12.92
C GLY A 88 14.00 10.56 11.53
N LYS A 89 15.09 9.85 11.24
CA LYS A 89 15.79 9.88 9.94
C LYS A 89 15.27 8.86 8.93
N GLY A 90 14.34 7.99 9.34
CA GLY A 90 13.85 6.88 8.54
C GLY A 90 12.41 7.07 8.07
N ILE A 91 11.98 6.14 7.22
CA ILE A 91 10.63 6.01 6.71
C ILE A 91 10.11 4.64 7.12
N TYR A 92 8.85 4.60 7.54
CA TYR A 92 8.12 3.36 7.73
C TYR A 92 6.96 3.31 6.74
N ILE A 93 6.84 2.19 6.03
CA ILE A 93 5.75 1.92 5.09
C ILE A 93 5.10 0.61 5.51
N HIS A 94 3.81 0.65 5.84
CA HIS A 94 2.98 -0.54 5.92
C HIS A 94 2.24 -0.70 4.59
N SER A 95 2.19 -1.92 4.07
CA SER A 95 1.45 -2.24 2.86
C SER A 95 0.69 -3.54 3.03
N SER A 96 -0.59 -3.51 2.67
CA SER A 96 -1.49 -4.68 2.69
C SER A 96 -1.60 -5.37 1.34
N TYR A 97 -0.89 -4.91 0.31
CA TYR A 97 -0.96 -5.50 -1.03
C TYR A 97 -0.27 -6.87 -1.12
N ALA A 98 -0.79 -7.75 -1.98
CA ALA A 98 -0.37 -9.14 -2.12
C ALA A 98 0.94 -9.31 -2.91
N TRP A 99 2.03 -8.69 -2.45
CA TRP A 99 3.35 -8.68 -3.12
C TRP A 99 3.87 -10.07 -3.49
N PHE A 100 3.63 -11.06 -2.62
CA PHE A 100 4.04 -12.45 -2.83
C PHE A 100 3.34 -13.12 -4.03
N ARG A 101 2.26 -12.54 -4.55
CA ARG A 101 1.62 -12.98 -5.79
C ARG A 101 2.09 -12.14 -6.97
N GLN A 102 2.11 -10.82 -6.82
CA GLN A 102 2.32 -9.90 -7.94
C GLN A 102 3.77 -9.85 -8.40
N LEU A 103 4.74 -9.89 -7.48
CA LEU A 103 6.16 -9.85 -7.85
C LEU A 103 6.59 -11.13 -8.59
N PRO A 104 6.27 -12.36 -8.11
CA PRO A 104 6.60 -13.58 -8.86
C PRO A 104 5.85 -13.73 -10.18
N ALA A 105 4.62 -13.21 -10.28
CA ALA A 105 3.87 -13.17 -11.53
C ALA A 105 4.45 -12.17 -12.56
N GLY A 106 5.43 -11.34 -12.18
CA GLY A 106 6.09 -10.41 -13.08
C GLY A 106 5.26 -9.16 -13.42
N VAL A 107 4.26 -8.81 -12.59
CA VAL A 107 3.36 -7.68 -12.85
C VAL A 107 4.17 -6.37 -12.86
N PRO A 108 4.27 -5.63 -14.00
CA PRO A 108 5.17 -4.48 -14.11
C PRO A 108 4.85 -3.34 -13.14
N GLY A 109 3.56 -3.03 -12.96
CA GLY A 109 3.13 -1.97 -12.05
C GLY A 109 3.41 -2.27 -10.58
N ALA A 110 3.30 -3.55 -10.18
CA ALA A 110 3.68 -3.99 -8.84
C ALA A 110 5.18 -3.80 -8.59
N TRP A 111 6.03 -4.15 -9.56
CA TRP A 111 7.48 -3.92 -9.48
C TRP A 111 7.84 -2.43 -9.39
N ARG A 112 7.19 -1.56 -10.17
CA ARG A 112 7.41 -0.11 -10.09
C ARG A 112 7.11 0.43 -8.69
N LEU A 113 5.95 0.10 -8.13
CA LEU A 113 5.57 0.57 -6.80
C LEU A 113 6.50 -0.02 -5.72
N PHE A 114 6.88 -1.29 -5.83
CA PHE A 114 7.83 -1.91 -4.90
C PHE A 114 9.22 -1.25 -4.94
N ILE A 115 9.71 -0.87 -6.12
CA ILE A 115 10.97 -0.11 -6.26
C ILE A 115 10.84 1.28 -5.64
N ASN A 116 9.71 1.97 -5.82
CA ASN A 116 9.46 3.25 -5.14
C ASN A 116 9.54 3.08 -3.60
N MET A 117 9.01 1.98 -3.04
CA MET A 117 9.12 1.68 -1.61
C MET A 117 10.56 1.51 -1.14
N ILE A 118 11.38 0.76 -1.89
CA ILE A 118 12.81 0.58 -1.56
C ILE A 118 13.55 1.92 -1.60
N GLN A 119 13.23 2.77 -2.59
CA GLN A 119 13.90 4.05 -2.79
C GLN A 119 13.36 5.20 -1.93
N ALA A 120 12.30 4.97 -1.14
CA ALA A 120 11.63 6.01 -0.37
C ALA A 120 12.59 6.76 0.57
N GLY A 121 13.55 6.05 1.18
CA GLY A 121 14.57 6.64 2.06
C GLY A 121 15.76 7.29 1.34
N ALA A 122 15.92 7.05 0.04
CA ALA A 122 16.97 7.64 -0.79
C ALA A 122 16.50 8.93 -1.48
N ALA A 123 15.20 9.24 -1.44
CA ALA A 123 14.67 10.49 -1.95
C ALA A 123 15.20 11.67 -1.10
N PRO A 124 15.78 12.71 -1.73
CA PRO A 124 16.32 13.88 -1.02
C PRO A 124 15.24 14.66 -0.25
#